data_AF-A0A6B9XVJ4-F1
#
_entry.id   AF-A0A6B9XVJ4-F1
#
_cell.length_a   1.000
_cell.length_b   1.000
_cell.length_c   1.000
_cell.angle_alpha   90.00
_cell.angle_beta   90.00
_cell.angle_gamma   90.00
#
_symmetry.space_group_name_H-M   'P 1'
#
loop_
_entity.id
_entity.type
_entity.pdbx_description
1 polymer ?
#
loop_
_entity_poly.entity_id
_entity_poly.type
_entity_poly.pdbx_seq_one_letter_code
_entity_poly.pdbx_strand_id
1 'polypeptide(L)'
;MQHDRTRAAVSRQLKGMGASLYEVGIRHAERGMLNREWSEADIMKSLDWLKRENFKGCDIYVRPARSAPSRLILVDDLSMGTLARLQAGPYPAAVTVQTSPGNYQAWIKLDDDMPADVRREVARHLAREYGGDPNSADSAHYGRLAGFTNRKPEHIDAAGRSPFVLLDSYNGRPASGAAELVQIARGVIEREREQAGSMAAHVQREARNMPQAATRTPQTAQELAEWYRSLWHSLKTQFGGDFDASRADWMAAVAMFRKGYAFQDVADAIAQHSPGIDGRKGAAVADYVTRTAGKAEIWHELKAQGADYADVADALLSLAQDRAQNRP
;
A
#
# COMPACT_ATOMS: atom_id res chain seq x y z
N MET A 1 13.35 -29.23 32.92
CA MET A 1 12.52 -28.27 32.16
C MET A 1 12.41 -28.75 30.73
N GLN A 2 11.21 -28.99 30.24
CA GLN A 2 10.97 -29.40 28.85
C GLN A 2 11.30 -28.22 27.93
N HIS A 3 12.07 -28.46 26.86
CA HIS A 3 12.50 -27.42 25.92
C HIS A 3 11.29 -26.86 25.14
N ASP A 4 10.87 -25.63 25.45
CA ASP A 4 9.80 -24.93 24.72
C ASP A 4 10.30 -24.43 23.36
N ARG A 5 9.94 -25.16 22.30
CA ARG A 5 10.32 -24.82 20.91
C ARG A 5 9.69 -23.51 20.44
N THR A 6 8.48 -23.18 20.87
CA THR A 6 7.80 -21.93 20.52
C THR A 6 8.58 -20.75 21.08
N ARG A 7 8.94 -20.80 22.36
CA ARG A 7 9.75 -19.76 23.01
C ARG A 7 11.07 -19.52 22.29
N ALA A 8 11.77 -20.59 21.94
CA ALA A 8 13.03 -20.50 21.22
C ALA A 8 12.86 -19.90 19.81
N ALA A 9 11.82 -20.30 19.07
CA ALA A 9 11.55 -19.78 17.73
C ALA A 9 11.21 -18.29 17.76
N VAL A 10 10.32 -17.85 18.65
CA VAL A 10 9.94 -16.44 18.81
C VAL A 10 11.14 -15.59 19.14
N SER A 11 11.91 -15.94 20.18
CA SER A 11 13.09 -15.15 20.57
C SER A 11 14.14 -15.06 19.46
N ARG A 12 14.39 -16.16 18.74
CA ARG A 12 15.36 -16.16 17.62
C ARG A 12 14.88 -15.34 16.43
N GLN A 13 13.59 -15.41 16.09
CA GLN A 13 13.02 -14.58 15.03
C GLN A 13 13.12 -13.09 15.38
N LEU A 14 12.69 -12.70 16.58
CA LEU A 14 12.76 -11.31 17.05
C LEU A 14 14.21 -10.81 17.10
N LYS A 15 15.15 -11.64 17.56
CA LYS A 15 16.58 -11.33 17.51
C LYS A 15 17.11 -11.11 16.09
N GLY A 16 16.70 -11.96 15.14
CA GLY A 16 17.10 -11.82 13.73
C GLY A 16 16.50 -10.59 13.07
N MET A 17 15.24 -10.27 13.38
CA MET A 17 14.59 -9.03 12.93
C MET A 17 15.31 -7.82 13.52
N GLY A 18 15.49 -7.78 14.85
CA GLY A 18 16.25 -6.75 15.54
C GLY A 18 15.58 -5.38 15.56
N ALA A 19 14.24 -5.32 15.50
CA ALA A 19 13.50 -4.09 15.73
C ALA A 19 13.39 -3.80 17.25
N SER A 20 13.30 -2.51 17.61
CA SER A 20 13.10 -2.08 19.00
C SER A 20 11.68 -2.32 19.52
N LEU A 21 10.71 -2.25 18.62
CA LEU A 21 9.29 -2.39 18.92
C LEU A 21 8.59 -3.12 17.77
N TYR A 22 7.60 -3.93 18.14
CA TYR A 22 6.86 -4.78 17.20
C TYR A 22 5.37 -4.54 17.34
N GLU A 23 4.65 -4.68 16.23
CA GLU A 23 3.22 -4.92 16.25
C GLU A 23 2.99 -6.43 16.09
N VAL A 24 2.26 -7.02 17.02
CA VAL A 24 1.80 -8.42 16.97
C VAL A 24 0.34 -8.42 16.59
N GLY A 25 0.04 -9.07 15.46
CA GLY A 25 -1.32 -9.23 14.94
C GLY A 25 -1.89 -10.59 15.36
N ILE A 26 -3.04 -10.58 16.01
CA ILE A 26 -3.79 -11.78 16.39
C ILE A 26 -5.05 -11.79 15.53
N ARG A 27 -5.04 -12.58 14.45
CA ARG A 27 -6.15 -12.64 13.49
C ARG A 27 -7.14 -13.72 13.90
N HIS A 28 -8.36 -13.30 14.18
CA HIS A 28 -9.50 -14.21 14.32
C HIS A 28 -10.26 -14.24 12.99
N ALA A 29 -10.75 -15.42 12.58
CA ALA A 29 -11.47 -15.55 11.30
C ALA A 29 -12.70 -14.61 11.23
N GLU A 30 -13.48 -14.55 12.30
CA GLU A 30 -14.73 -13.78 12.33
C GLU A 30 -14.60 -12.32 12.83
N ARG A 31 -13.63 -12.03 13.70
CA ARG A 31 -13.57 -10.75 14.44
C ARG A 31 -12.51 -9.79 13.90
N GLY A 32 -11.83 -10.17 12.82
CA GLY A 32 -10.76 -9.37 12.24
C GLY A 32 -9.45 -9.48 13.02
N MET A 33 -8.62 -8.43 12.93
CA MET A 33 -7.27 -8.40 13.50
C MET A 33 -7.27 -7.62 14.82
N LEU A 34 -6.75 -8.23 15.88
CA LEU A 34 -6.35 -7.52 17.10
C LEU A 34 -4.85 -7.19 17.03
N ASN A 35 -4.49 -5.92 17.09
CA ASN A 35 -3.10 -5.48 17.06
C ASN A 35 -2.61 -5.11 18.47
N ARG A 36 -1.38 -5.52 18.80
CA ARG A 36 -0.70 -5.17 20.04
C ARG A 36 0.70 -4.68 19.75
N GLU A 37 1.03 -3.49 20.22
CA GLU A 37 2.37 -2.94 20.09
C GLU A 37 3.19 -3.27 21.34
N TRP A 38 4.30 -3.99 21.17
CA TRP A 38 5.07 -4.58 22.26
C TRP A 38 6.58 -4.62 21.97
N SER A 39 7.37 -4.49 23.05
CA SER A 39 8.80 -4.82 22.99
C SER A 39 9.01 -6.34 22.92
N GLU A 40 10.22 -6.79 22.57
CA GLU A 40 10.56 -8.22 22.64
C GLU A 40 10.25 -8.80 24.04
N ALA A 41 10.61 -8.09 25.11
CA ALA A 41 10.36 -8.54 26.47
C ALA A 41 8.86 -8.73 26.76
N ASP A 42 8.00 -7.85 26.25
CA ASP A 42 6.56 -7.92 26.47
C ASP A 42 5.91 -9.03 25.64
N ILE A 43 6.40 -9.28 24.42
CA ILE A 43 6.02 -10.46 23.62
C ILE A 43 6.36 -11.74 24.39
N MET A 44 7.58 -11.82 24.95
CA MET A 44 8.02 -13.00 25.69
C MET A 44 7.23 -13.22 26.98
N LYS A 45 6.82 -12.16 27.68
CA LYS A 45 5.89 -12.25 28.83
C LYS A 45 4.48 -12.69 28.42
N SER A 46 4.06 -12.32 27.21
CA SER A 46 2.71 -12.60 26.69
C SER A 46 2.61 -13.94 25.96
N LEU A 47 3.68 -14.74 25.95
CA LEU A 47 3.78 -15.93 25.10
C LEU A 47 2.70 -16.98 25.40
N ASP A 48 2.37 -17.22 26.67
CA ASP A 48 1.34 -18.19 27.04
C ASP A 48 -0.06 -17.72 26.63
N TRP A 49 -0.30 -16.41 26.67
CA TRP A 49 -1.53 -15.83 26.12
C TRP A 49 -1.59 -16.02 24.59
N LEU A 50 -0.50 -15.73 23.87
CA LEU A 50 -0.43 -15.95 22.43
C LEU A 50 -0.64 -17.42 22.04
N LYS A 51 -0.05 -18.36 22.80
CA LYS A 51 -0.28 -19.81 22.60
C LYS A 51 -1.75 -20.17 22.80
N ARG A 52 -2.40 -19.61 23.82
CA ARG A 52 -3.82 -19.83 24.07
C ARG A 52 -4.70 -19.27 22.94
N GLU A 53 -4.41 -18.07 22.44
CA GLU A 53 -5.17 -17.50 21.33
C GLU A 53 -4.92 -18.27 20.01
N ASN A 54 -3.69 -18.72 19.76
CA ASN A 54 -3.40 -19.62 18.64
C ASN A 54 -4.14 -20.96 18.79
N PHE A 55 -4.18 -21.52 20.00
CA PHE A 55 -4.92 -22.75 20.29
C PHE A 55 -6.41 -22.63 19.93
N LYS A 56 -7.02 -21.48 20.23
CA LYS A 56 -8.41 -21.15 19.88
C LYS A 56 -8.66 -20.88 18.40
N GLY A 57 -7.63 -20.93 17.55
CA GLY A 57 -7.77 -20.76 16.10
C GLY A 57 -7.30 -19.41 15.57
N CYS A 58 -6.65 -18.57 16.37
CA CYS A 58 -6.08 -17.32 15.86
C CYS A 58 -4.75 -17.54 15.15
N ASP A 59 -4.53 -16.86 14.04
CA ASP A 59 -3.21 -16.75 13.42
C ASP A 59 -2.39 -15.64 14.09
N ILE A 60 -1.10 -15.90 14.34
CA ILE A 60 -0.20 -14.96 15.01
C ILE A 60 0.81 -14.39 14.00
N TYR A 61 0.82 -13.07 13.90
CA TYR A 61 1.65 -12.30 12.99
C TYR A 61 2.56 -11.34 13.75
N VAL A 62 3.63 -10.89 13.09
CA VAL A 62 4.57 -9.91 13.60
C VAL A 62 5.04 -8.99 12.48
N ARG A 63 5.28 -7.72 12.83
CA ARG A 63 6.02 -6.75 12.02
C ARG A 63 6.72 -5.76 12.95
N PRO A 64 7.71 -4.99 12.47
CA PRO A 64 8.15 -3.79 13.19
C PRO A 64 6.97 -2.85 13.42
N ALA A 65 6.90 -2.23 14.60
CA ALA A 65 5.84 -1.29 14.94
C ALA A 65 5.86 -0.08 13.98
N ARG A 66 4.69 0.40 13.55
CA ARG A 66 4.59 1.58 12.67
C ARG A 66 5.03 2.87 13.35
N SER A 67 4.94 2.91 14.68
CA SER A 67 5.39 4.02 15.53
C SER A 67 6.93 4.09 15.66
N ALA A 68 7.66 3.07 15.17
CA ALA A 68 9.11 2.98 15.29
C ALA A 68 9.80 2.99 13.91
N PRO A 69 11.03 3.54 13.82
CA PRO A 69 11.87 3.37 12.64
C PRO A 69 12.09 1.89 12.32
N SER A 70 12.17 1.57 11.03
CA SER A 70 12.39 0.21 10.57
C SER A 70 13.28 0.19 9.34
N ARG A 71 14.06 -0.88 9.23
CA ARG A 71 14.90 -1.23 8.08
C ARG A 71 14.57 -2.60 7.50
N LEU A 72 13.45 -3.19 7.94
CA LEU A 72 13.02 -4.52 7.51
C LEU A 72 11.98 -4.44 6.41
N ILE A 73 12.15 -5.33 5.43
CA ILE A 73 11.28 -5.51 4.27
C ILE A 73 10.82 -6.96 4.25
N LEU A 74 9.51 -7.18 4.15
CA LEU A 74 8.96 -8.52 3.97
C LEU A 74 8.89 -8.86 2.49
N VAL A 75 9.29 -10.09 2.15
CA VAL A 75 8.99 -10.74 0.87
C VAL A 75 8.22 -12.01 1.19
N ASP A 76 6.97 -12.08 0.77
CA ASP A 76 6.04 -13.16 1.07
C ASP A 76 5.85 -14.10 -0.14
N ASP A 77 5.29 -15.27 0.11
CA ASP A 77 4.94 -16.31 -0.88
C ASP A 77 6.14 -16.83 -1.72
N LEU A 78 7.23 -17.17 -1.03
CA LEU A 78 8.44 -17.72 -1.65
C LEU A 78 8.40 -19.25 -1.66
N SER A 79 8.68 -19.84 -2.83
CA SER A 79 9.01 -21.26 -2.93
C SER A 79 10.41 -21.56 -2.38
N MET A 80 10.71 -22.82 -2.08
CA MET A 80 12.07 -23.25 -1.68
C MET A 80 13.13 -22.86 -2.71
N GLY A 81 12.85 -23.04 -4.01
CA GLY A 81 13.80 -22.69 -5.09
C GLY A 81 14.03 -21.20 -5.19
N THR A 82 12.97 -20.39 -5.05
CA THR A 82 13.06 -18.93 -5.01
C THR A 82 13.86 -18.46 -3.81
N LEU A 83 13.60 -19.02 -2.63
CA LEU A 83 14.33 -18.68 -1.41
C LEU A 83 15.84 -18.99 -1.54
N ALA A 84 16.19 -20.14 -2.12
CA ALA A 84 17.58 -20.50 -2.37
C ALA A 84 18.27 -19.49 -3.31
N ARG A 85 17.59 -19.08 -4.39
CA ARG A 85 18.09 -18.04 -5.31
C ARG A 85 18.28 -16.69 -4.59
N LEU A 86 17.33 -16.31 -3.72
CA LEU A 86 17.42 -15.07 -2.93
C LEU A 86 18.62 -15.10 -1.97
N GLN A 87 18.83 -16.22 -1.27
CA GLN A 87 19.94 -16.40 -0.32
C GLN A 87 21.31 -16.44 -1.00
N ALA A 88 21.40 -17.01 -2.21
CA ALA A 88 22.64 -17.03 -2.99
C ALA A 88 22.92 -15.71 -3.74
N GLY A 89 21.93 -14.83 -3.85
CA GLY A 89 22.02 -13.55 -4.54
C GLY A 89 22.53 -12.40 -3.65
N PRO A 90 22.37 -11.16 -4.12
CA PRO A 90 22.80 -9.96 -3.38
C PRO A 90 21.88 -9.61 -2.20
N TYR A 91 20.72 -10.27 -2.06
CA TYR A 91 19.70 -9.91 -1.09
C TYR A 91 19.39 -11.03 -0.09
N PRO A 92 20.40 -11.64 0.59
CA PRO A 92 20.15 -12.69 1.56
C PRO A 92 19.26 -12.17 2.68
N ALA A 93 18.31 -13.00 3.12
CA ALA A 93 17.39 -12.61 4.18
C ALA A 93 18.08 -12.61 5.55
N ALA A 94 17.70 -11.64 6.38
CA ALA A 94 18.08 -11.61 7.79
C ALA A 94 17.34 -12.71 8.57
N VAL A 95 16.10 -13.00 8.18
CA VAL A 95 15.26 -14.06 8.75
C VAL A 95 14.47 -14.75 7.65
N THR A 96 14.41 -16.08 7.68
CA THR A 96 13.51 -16.89 6.84
C THR A 96 12.56 -17.68 7.72
N VAL A 97 11.28 -17.70 7.33
CA VAL A 97 10.22 -18.41 8.06
C VAL A 97 9.45 -19.25 7.08
N GLN A 98 9.31 -20.55 7.37
CA GLN A 98 8.42 -21.44 6.66
C GLN A 98 7.01 -21.28 7.21
N THR A 99 6.08 -20.75 6.40
CA THR A 99 4.71 -20.42 6.81
C THR A 99 3.77 -21.63 6.72
N SER A 100 4.06 -22.54 5.79
CA SER A 100 3.48 -23.88 5.64
C SER A 100 4.48 -24.75 4.84
N PRO A 101 4.31 -26.09 4.77
CA PRO A 101 5.26 -26.95 4.07
C PRO A 101 5.51 -26.49 2.63
N GLY A 102 6.76 -26.15 2.32
CA GLY A 102 7.19 -25.68 0.99
C GLY A 102 7.02 -24.17 0.72
N ASN A 103 6.35 -23.43 1.60
CA ASN A 103 6.09 -21.99 1.45
C ASN A 103 6.82 -21.17 2.51
N TYR A 104 7.47 -20.10 2.08
CA TYR A 104 8.36 -19.30 2.92
C TYR A 104 8.05 -17.82 2.79
N GLN A 105 8.44 -17.08 3.82
CA GLN A 105 8.58 -15.63 3.81
C GLN A 105 9.99 -15.27 4.26
N ALA A 106 10.50 -14.15 3.75
CA ALA A 106 11.83 -13.65 4.05
C ALA A 106 11.76 -12.20 4.55
N TRP A 107 12.46 -11.91 5.64
CA TRP A 107 12.72 -10.55 6.08
C TRP A 107 14.09 -10.11 5.59
N ILE A 108 14.12 -9.18 4.65
CA ILE A 108 15.34 -8.53 4.16
C ILE A 108 15.62 -7.33 5.03
N LYS A 109 16.88 -7.16 5.43
CA LYS A 109 17.30 -6.06 6.30
C LYS A 109 18.19 -5.10 5.51
N LEU A 110 17.85 -3.82 5.57
CA LEU A 110 18.65 -2.74 5.01
C LEU A 110 19.72 -2.29 6.02
N ASP A 111 20.69 -1.50 5.57
CA ASP A 111 21.77 -0.99 6.43
C ASP A 111 21.20 -0.08 7.53
N ASP A 112 20.38 0.89 7.13
CA ASP A 112 19.80 1.92 7.99
C ASP A 112 18.27 1.89 7.96
N ASP A 113 17.66 2.53 8.96
CA ASP A 113 16.21 2.74 8.99
C ASP A 113 15.77 3.63 7.83
N MET A 114 14.69 3.23 7.16
CA MET A 114 14.23 3.86 5.92
C MET A 114 12.79 4.35 6.05
N PRO A 115 12.47 5.51 5.44
CA PRO A 115 11.09 5.97 5.29
C PRO A 115 10.18 4.93 4.64
N ALA A 116 8.89 5.01 4.94
CA ALA A 116 7.90 4.02 4.49
C ALA A 116 7.79 3.92 2.96
N ASP A 117 7.93 5.04 2.23
CA ASP A 117 7.89 5.06 0.77
C ASP A 117 9.07 4.28 0.16
N VAL A 118 10.29 4.50 0.65
CA VAL A 118 11.48 3.73 0.24
C VAL A 118 11.28 2.25 0.53
N ARG A 119 10.82 1.88 1.73
CA ARG A 119 10.61 0.48 2.10
C ARG A 119 9.53 -0.19 1.24
N ARG A 120 8.45 0.51 0.92
CA ARG A 120 7.41 0.02 0.00
C ARG A 120 7.97 -0.24 -1.39
N GLU A 121 8.77 0.68 -1.95
CA GLU A 121 9.34 0.47 -3.28
C GLU A 121 10.40 -0.64 -3.31
N VAL A 122 11.16 -0.81 -2.22
CA VAL A 122 12.03 -1.98 -2.07
C VAL A 122 11.21 -3.28 -2.02
N ALA A 123 10.13 -3.32 -1.24
CA ALA A 123 9.24 -4.49 -1.17
C ALA A 123 8.67 -4.85 -2.55
N ARG A 124 8.20 -3.85 -3.30
CA ARG A 124 7.67 -4.01 -4.67
C ARG A 124 8.73 -4.49 -5.65
N HIS A 125 9.95 -3.95 -5.57
CA HIS A 125 11.06 -4.40 -6.39
C HIS A 125 11.39 -5.87 -6.12
N LEU A 126 11.53 -6.25 -4.84
CA LEU A 126 11.83 -7.63 -4.45
C LEU A 126 10.70 -8.61 -4.81
N ALA A 127 9.44 -8.22 -4.64
CA ALA A 127 8.30 -9.05 -5.04
C ALA A 127 8.31 -9.31 -6.55
N ARG A 128 8.61 -8.30 -7.37
CA ARG A 128 8.76 -8.47 -8.83
C ARG A 128 9.94 -9.36 -9.21
N GLU A 129 11.10 -9.13 -8.59
CA GLU A 129 12.35 -9.85 -8.90
C GLU A 129 12.30 -11.33 -8.48
N TYR A 130 11.62 -11.62 -7.37
CA TYR A 130 11.55 -12.97 -6.80
C TYR A 130 10.21 -13.66 -6.99
N GLY A 131 9.21 -13.00 -7.60
CA GLY A 131 7.87 -13.57 -7.77
C GLY A 131 7.13 -13.75 -6.46
N GLY A 132 7.37 -12.87 -5.47
CA GLY A 132 6.59 -12.81 -4.24
C GLY A 132 5.24 -12.12 -4.43
N ASP A 133 4.35 -12.23 -3.44
CA ASP A 133 2.99 -11.66 -3.53
C ASP A 133 3.03 -10.11 -3.62
N PRO A 134 2.55 -9.51 -4.73
CA PRO A 134 2.47 -8.06 -4.87
C PRO A 134 1.55 -7.38 -3.84
N ASN A 135 0.56 -8.09 -3.29
CA ASN A 135 -0.35 -7.55 -2.28
C ASN A 135 0.30 -7.45 -0.90
N SER A 136 1.35 -8.23 -0.67
CA SER A 136 2.19 -8.18 0.53
C SER A 136 3.35 -7.18 0.40
N ALA A 137 3.55 -6.60 -0.78
CA ALA A 137 4.63 -5.67 -1.08
C ALA A 137 4.32 -4.23 -0.60
N ASP A 138 4.16 -4.08 0.71
CA ASP A 138 3.91 -2.81 1.36
C ASP A 138 4.98 -2.46 2.43
N SER A 139 4.97 -1.22 2.92
CA SER A 139 5.99 -0.74 3.87
C SER A 139 5.91 -1.36 5.26
N ALA A 140 4.82 -1.99 5.65
CA ALA A 140 4.58 -2.49 6.99
C ALA A 140 3.66 -3.72 6.95
N HIS A 141 3.95 -4.67 6.05
CA HIS A 141 3.16 -5.89 5.94
C HIS A 141 3.43 -6.82 7.12
N TYR A 142 2.42 -7.61 7.47
CA TYR A 142 2.52 -8.59 8.55
C TYR A 142 3.15 -9.89 8.05
N GLY A 143 4.25 -10.32 8.67
CA GLY A 143 4.77 -11.67 8.49
C GLY A 143 4.25 -12.62 9.58
N ARG A 144 4.34 -13.93 9.35
CA ARG A 144 4.08 -14.94 10.39
C ARG A 144 5.10 -14.88 11.53
N LEU A 145 4.63 -15.05 12.77
CA LEU A 145 5.50 -15.29 13.91
C LEU A 145 5.70 -16.80 14.09
N ALA A 146 6.95 -17.26 14.05
CA ALA A 146 7.31 -18.66 14.16
C ALA A 146 7.04 -19.23 15.56
N GLY A 147 6.82 -20.54 15.62
CA GLY A 147 6.51 -21.26 16.85
C GLY A 147 5.01 -21.43 17.13
N PHE A 148 4.15 -20.89 16.26
CA PHE A 148 2.70 -21.07 16.31
C PHE A 148 2.20 -21.92 15.14
N THR A 149 1.00 -22.47 15.25
CA THR A 149 0.34 -23.17 14.15
C THR A 149 -0.29 -22.19 13.16
N ASN A 150 -0.24 -22.51 11.87
CA ASN A 150 -0.96 -21.77 10.82
C ASN A 150 -2.41 -22.28 10.77
N ARG A 151 -3.36 -21.41 11.13
CA ARG A 151 -4.77 -21.74 11.35
C ARG A 151 -5.66 -21.52 10.13
N LYS A 152 -5.09 -21.12 9.00
CA LYS A 152 -5.81 -21.01 7.73
C LYS A 152 -6.37 -22.39 7.30
N PRO A 153 -7.67 -22.50 6.95
CA PRO A 153 -8.32 -23.78 6.64
C PRO A 153 -7.63 -24.60 5.55
N GLU A 154 -7.09 -23.94 4.53
CA GLU A 154 -6.40 -24.58 3.39
C GLU A 154 -5.11 -25.32 3.75
N HIS A 155 -4.59 -25.12 4.96
CA HIS A 155 -3.38 -25.79 5.45
C HIS A 155 -3.67 -26.88 6.49
N ILE A 156 -4.94 -27.10 6.85
CA ILE A 156 -5.32 -28.16 7.78
C ILE A 156 -5.24 -29.51 7.06
N ASP A 157 -4.47 -30.45 7.61
CA ASP A 157 -4.34 -31.78 7.00
C ASP A 157 -5.62 -32.62 7.15
N ALA A 158 -5.68 -33.77 6.48
CA ALA A 158 -6.84 -34.68 6.54
C ALA A 158 -7.15 -35.19 7.96
N ALA A 159 -6.21 -35.07 8.91
CA ALA A 159 -6.38 -35.43 10.31
C ALA A 159 -6.77 -34.22 11.19
N GLY A 160 -7.07 -33.06 10.60
CA GLY A 160 -7.47 -31.85 11.31
C GLY A 160 -6.32 -31.09 11.97
N ARG A 161 -5.06 -31.38 11.59
CA ARG A 161 -3.87 -30.76 12.21
C ARG A 161 -3.36 -29.61 11.37
N SER A 162 -3.14 -28.48 12.03
CA SER A 162 -2.48 -27.32 11.44
C SER A 162 -0.95 -27.44 11.50
N PRO A 163 -0.21 -27.12 10.43
CA PRO A 163 1.25 -27.13 10.44
C PRO A 163 1.79 -26.00 11.32
N PHE A 164 2.97 -26.23 11.91
CA PHE A 164 3.70 -25.18 12.59
C PHE A 164 4.36 -24.24 11.58
N VAL A 165 4.31 -22.94 11.88
CA VAL A 165 5.18 -21.94 11.29
C VAL A 165 6.57 -22.12 11.89
N LEU A 166 7.56 -22.40 11.05
CA LEU A 166 8.91 -22.75 11.47
C LEU A 166 9.89 -21.62 11.17
N LEU A 167 10.77 -21.34 12.12
CA LEU A 167 11.93 -20.48 11.87
C LEU A 167 12.99 -21.31 11.13
N ASP A 168 13.31 -20.92 9.90
CA ASP A 168 14.24 -21.63 9.02
C ASP A 168 15.68 -21.09 9.22
N SER A 169 15.87 -19.77 9.20
CA SER A 169 17.16 -19.11 9.50
C SER A 169 16.98 -17.72 10.11
N TYR A 170 18.01 -17.20 10.82
CA TYR A 170 17.94 -15.90 11.51
C TYR A 170 19.31 -15.22 11.71
N ASN A 171 20.12 -15.04 10.66
CA ASN A 171 21.45 -14.44 10.78
C ASN A 171 21.44 -12.97 11.25
N GLY A 172 20.31 -12.26 11.05
CA GLY A 172 20.08 -10.88 11.49
C GLY A 172 20.89 -9.78 10.80
N ARG A 173 21.66 -10.13 9.76
CA ARG A 173 22.56 -9.22 9.04
C ARG A 173 21.81 -8.47 7.94
N PRO A 174 22.20 -7.21 7.65
CA PRO A 174 21.77 -6.55 6.42
C PRO A 174 22.14 -7.36 5.17
N ALA A 175 21.33 -7.24 4.12
CA ALA A 175 21.63 -7.77 2.80
C ALA A 175 22.89 -7.08 2.23
N SER A 176 23.76 -7.83 1.54
CA SER A 176 24.96 -7.25 0.92
C SER A 176 24.64 -6.20 -0.15
N GLY A 177 23.52 -6.34 -0.84
CA GLY A 177 22.97 -5.38 -1.80
C GLY A 177 21.98 -4.37 -1.22
N ALA A 178 21.94 -4.16 0.10
CA ALA A 178 20.98 -3.23 0.73
C ALA A 178 21.06 -1.80 0.15
N ALA A 179 22.26 -1.28 -0.08
CA ALA A 179 22.46 0.03 -0.68
C ALA A 179 21.89 0.12 -2.11
N GLU A 180 22.06 -0.93 -2.92
CA GLU A 180 21.49 -1.01 -4.28
C GLU A 180 19.96 -0.95 -4.26
N LEU A 181 19.32 -1.71 -3.38
CA LEU A 181 17.86 -1.69 -3.20
C LEU A 181 17.35 -0.27 -2.88
N VAL A 182 18.05 0.45 -1.99
CA VAL A 182 17.69 1.82 -1.64
C VAL A 182 17.85 2.77 -2.83
N GLN A 183 18.90 2.62 -3.65
CA GLN A 183 19.09 3.45 -4.85
C GLN A 183 17.99 3.19 -5.89
N ILE A 184 17.65 1.92 -6.13
CA ILE A 184 16.55 1.54 -7.04
C ILE A 184 15.24 2.19 -6.58
N ALA A 185 14.91 2.06 -5.29
CA ALA A 185 13.70 2.63 -4.71
C ALA A 185 13.65 4.15 -4.83
N ARG A 186 14.75 4.84 -4.48
CA ARG A 186 14.85 6.31 -4.61
C ARG A 186 14.70 6.78 -6.05
N GLY A 187 15.31 6.07 -7.01
CA GLY A 187 15.18 6.41 -8.42
C GLY A 187 13.74 6.26 -8.94
N VAL A 188 12.96 5.30 -8.44
CA VAL A 188 11.53 5.19 -8.76
C VAL A 188 10.76 6.36 -8.14
N ILE A 189 10.95 6.62 -6.85
CA ILE A 189 10.25 7.68 -6.12
C ILE A 189 10.52 9.05 -6.75
N GLU A 190 11.77 9.34 -7.11
CA GLU A 190 12.13 10.62 -7.72
C GLU A 190 11.46 10.78 -9.08
N ARG A 191 11.48 9.76 -9.94
CA ARG A 191 10.76 9.79 -11.22
C ARG A 191 9.26 10.00 -11.03
N GLU A 192 8.63 9.32 -10.07
CA GLU A 192 7.21 9.51 -9.78
C GLU A 192 6.91 10.93 -9.29
N ARG A 193 7.79 11.52 -8.48
CA ARG A 193 7.66 12.90 -7.98
C ARG A 193 7.86 13.93 -9.10
N GLU A 194 8.87 13.76 -9.95
CA GLU A 194 9.11 14.60 -11.11
C GLU A 194 7.92 14.56 -12.08
N GLN A 195 7.41 13.36 -12.38
CA GLN A 195 6.22 13.17 -13.21
C GLN A 195 4.99 13.83 -12.58
N ALA A 196 4.77 13.63 -11.28
CA ALA A 196 3.67 14.26 -10.55
C ALA A 196 3.76 15.80 -10.55
N GLY A 197 4.96 16.34 -10.34
CA GLY A 197 5.23 17.78 -10.36
C GLY A 197 5.01 18.38 -11.74
N SER A 198 5.52 17.73 -12.79
CA SER A 198 5.33 18.11 -14.19
C SER A 198 3.84 18.10 -14.59
N MET A 199 3.10 17.08 -14.14
CA MET A 199 1.65 16.94 -14.36
C MET A 199 0.88 18.05 -13.64
N ALA A 200 1.23 18.33 -12.38
CA ALA A 200 0.59 19.38 -11.59
C ALA A 200 0.85 20.77 -12.17
N ALA A 201 2.08 21.03 -12.61
CA ALA A 201 2.46 22.28 -13.27
C ALA A 201 1.71 22.48 -14.59
N HIS A 202 1.59 21.41 -15.41
CA HIS A 202 0.82 21.45 -16.66
C HIS A 202 -0.65 21.73 -16.41
N VAL A 203 -1.29 20.98 -15.51
CA VAL A 203 -2.69 21.21 -15.11
C VAL A 203 -2.88 22.62 -14.56
N GLN A 204 -1.95 23.13 -13.75
CA GLN A 204 -2.04 24.49 -13.23
C GLN A 204 -1.95 25.55 -14.33
N ARG A 205 -1.13 25.33 -15.37
CA ARG A 205 -1.04 26.22 -16.53
C ARG A 205 -2.35 26.20 -17.33
N GLU A 206 -2.86 25.02 -17.68
CA GLU A 206 -4.13 24.89 -18.40
C GLU A 206 -5.31 25.43 -17.58
N ALA A 207 -5.28 25.22 -16.26
CA ALA A 207 -6.29 25.76 -15.35
C ALA A 207 -6.29 27.29 -15.35
N ARG A 208 -5.15 27.99 -15.50
CA ARG A 208 -5.17 29.46 -15.62
C ARG A 208 -6.01 29.92 -16.81
N ASN A 209 -5.91 29.20 -17.93
CA ASN A 209 -6.64 29.45 -19.18
C ASN A 209 -8.08 28.90 -19.16
N MET A 210 -8.47 28.19 -18.11
CA MET A 210 -9.82 27.67 -17.95
C MET A 210 -10.84 28.82 -17.78
N PRO A 211 -12.03 28.71 -18.41
CA PRO A 211 -13.13 29.66 -18.22
C PRO A 211 -13.49 29.86 -16.74
N GLN A 212 -14.07 31.01 -16.37
CA GLN A 212 -14.43 31.33 -14.98
C GLN A 212 -15.90 31.03 -14.72
N ALA A 213 -16.22 30.54 -13.52
CA ALA A 213 -17.58 30.18 -13.14
C ALA A 213 -18.54 31.39 -12.92
N ALA A 214 -18.06 32.65 -12.89
CA ALA A 214 -18.88 33.80 -12.47
C ALA A 214 -19.09 34.88 -13.54
N THR A 215 -20.39 35.07 -13.86
CA THR A 215 -21.09 36.25 -14.40
C THR A 215 -21.09 36.56 -15.92
N ARG A 216 -22.20 36.14 -16.55
CA ARG A 216 -22.92 36.76 -17.70
C ARG A 216 -22.21 36.89 -19.07
N THR A 217 -22.22 35.81 -19.83
CA THR A 217 -22.74 35.57 -21.21
C THR A 217 -22.38 34.09 -21.52
N PRO A 218 -22.95 33.38 -22.50
CA PRO A 218 -22.81 31.92 -22.57
C PRO A 218 -21.36 31.49 -22.89
N GLN A 219 -20.54 31.37 -21.84
CA GLN A 219 -19.41 30.46 -21.76
C GLN A 219 -20.03 29.08 -21.62
N THR A 220 -20.20 28.41 -22.76
CA THR A 220 -21.08 27.24 -22.85
C THR A 220 -20.47 26.02 -22.16
N ALA A 221 -21.32 25.06 -21.78
CA ALA A 221 -20.87 23.71 -21.41
C ALA A 221 -19.91 23.10 -22.45
N GLN A 222 -20.02 23.54 -23.72
CA GLN A 222 -19.13 23.17 -24.80
C GLN A 222 -17.70 23.73 -24.64
N GLU A 223 -17.50 24.95 -24.15
CA GLU A 223 -16.16 25.50 -23.88
C GLU A 223 -15.46 24.74 -22.74
N LEU A 224 -16.21 24.41 -21.69
CA LEU A 224 -15.73 23.58 -20.59
C LEU A 224 -15.34 22.18 -21.09
N ALA A 225 -16.16 21.60 -21.98
CA ALA A 225 -15.89 20.33 -22.64
C ALA A 225 -14.65 20.37 -23.54
N GLU A 226 -14.45 21.47 -24.27
CA GLU A 226 -13.28 21.69 -25.13
C GLU A 226 -12.01 21.84 -24.31
N TRP A 227 -12.04 22.64 -23.23
CA TRP A 227 -10.93 22.76 -22.29
C TRP A 227 -10.59 21.43 -21.61
N TYR A 228 -11.61 20.69 -21.15
CA TYR A 228 -11.40 19.39 -20.52
C TYR A 228 -10.70 18.43 -21.49
N ARG A 229 -11.21 18.33 -22.72
CA ARG A 229 -10.62 17.47 -23.74
C ARG A 229 -9.21 17.91 -24.12
N SER A 230 -8.95 19.20 -24.26
CA SER A 230 -7.61 19.70 -24.60
C SER A 230 -6.60 19.43 -23.47
N LEU A 231 -6.99 19.61 -22.21
CA LEU A 231 -6.19 19.23 -21.06
C LEU A 231 -5.90 17.72 -21.07
N TRP A 232 -6.92 16.89 -21.25
CA TRP A 232 -6.74 15.44 -21.25
C TRP A 232 -5.80 14.96 -22.37
N HIS A 233 -5.96 15.48 -23.59
CA HIS A 233 -5.10 15.13 -24.72
C HIS A 233 -3.68 15.65 -24.53
N SER A 234 -3.49 16.86 -24.02
CA SER A 234 -2.15 17.41 -23.76
C SER A 234 -1.42 16.62 -22.68
N LEU A 235 -2.12 16.18 -21.62
CA LEU A 235 -1.58 15.26 -20.64
C LEU A 235 -1.21 13.92 -21.28
N LYS A 236 -2.07 13.35 -22.13
CA LYS A 236 -1.76 12.11 -22.84
C LYS A 236 -0.52 12.25 -23.73
N THR A 237 -0.38 13.35 -24.46
CA THR A 237 0.80 13.62 -25.29
C THR A 237 2.06 13.80 -24.45
N GLN A 238 1.97 14.51 -23.33
CA GLN A 238 3.11 14.77 -22.44
C GLN A 238 3.62 13.51 -21.73
N PHE A 239 2.71 12.67 -21.23
CA PHE A 239 3.07 11.50 -20.43
C PHE A 239 3.19 10.20 -21.23
N GLY A 240 2.68 10.16 -22.47
CA GLY A 240 2.89 9.05 -23.39
C GLY A 240 2.52 7.69 -22.78
N GLY A 241 3.51 6.80 -22.65
CA GLY A 241 3.34 5.46 -22.09
C GLY A 241 2.99 5.43 -20.59
N ASP A 242 3.31 6.49 -19.85
CA ASP A 242 3.05 6.63 -18.41
C ASP A 242 1.72 7.36 -18.12
N PHE A 243 0.90 7.58 -19.15
CA PHE A 243 -0.37 8.29 -19.02
C PHE A 243 -1.44 7.47 -18.28
N ASP A 244 -1.97 8.03 -17.19
CA ASP A 244 -3.13 7.50 -16.47
C ASP A 244 -4.36 8.39 -16.69
N ALA A 245 -5.35 7.86 -17.41
CA ALA A 245 -6.60 8.54 -17.72
C ALA A 245 -7.40 8.93 -16.46
N SER A 246 -7.43 8.07 -15.44
CA SER A 246 -8.16 8.34 -14.20
C SER A 246 -7.46 9.38 -13.33
N ARG A 247 -6.14 9.41 -13.35
CA ARG A 247 -5.36 10.49 -12.72
C ARG A 247 -5.60 11.83 -13.43
N ALA A 248 -5.62 11.84 -14.77
CA ALA A 248 -5.91 13.03 -15.55
C ALA A 248 -7.32 13.57 -15.25
N ASP A 249 -8.35 12.70 -15.23
CA ASP A 249 -9.72 13.08 -14.89
C ASP A 249 -9.82 13.71 -13.49
N TRP A 250 -9.13 13.13 -12.49
CA TRP A 250 -9.11 13.67 -11.12
C TRP A 250 -8.42 15.04 -11.04
N MET A 251 -7.31 15.24 -11.75
CA MET A 251 -6.61 16.53 -11.74
C MET A 251 -7.37 17.63 -12.46
N ALA A 252 -8.06 17.28 -13.56
CA ALA A 252 -9.00 18.18 -14.21
C ALA A 252 -10.11 18.60 -13.24
N ALA A 253 -10.72 17.64 -12.53
CA ALA A 253 -11.73 17.92 -11.51
C ALA A 253 -11.22 18.89 -10.41
N VAL A 254 -10.02 18.66 -9.87
CA VAL A 254 -9.40 19.56 -8.89
C VAL A 254 -9.21 20.97 -9.46
N ALA A 255 -8.80 21.11 -10.72
CA ALA A 255 -8.67 22.41 -11.38
C ALA A 255 -10.01 23.13 -11.54
N MET A 256 -11.07 22.40 -11.91
CA MET A 256 -12.43 22.92 -12.02
C MET A 256 -12.95 23.44 -10.67
N PHE A 257 -12.80 22.67 -9.58
CA PHE A 257 -13.21 23.12 -8.24
C PHE A 257 -12.45 24.38 -7.80
N ARG A 258 -11.15 24.48 -8.08
CA ARG A 258 -10.35 25.70 -7.80
C ARG A 258 -10.82 26.93 -8.57
N LYS A 259 -11.55 26.75 -9.67
CA LYS A 259 -12.18 27.82 -10.47
C LYS A 259 -13.62 28.12 -10.05
N GLY A 260 -14.15 27.40 -9.07
CA GLY A 260 -15.49 27.60 -8.51
C GLY A 260 -16.60 26.84 -9.23
N TYR A 261 -16.28 25.84 -10.05
CA TYR A 261 -17.31 24.99 -10.67
C TYR A 261 -18.01 24.11 -9.63
N ALA A 262 -19.32 23.91 -9.80
CA ALA A 262 -20.09 23.04 -8.93
C ALA A 262 -19.80 21.57 -9.26
N PHE A 263 -20.05 20.68 -8.29
CA PHE A 263 -19.84 19.25 -8.48
C PHE A 263 -20.57 18.69 -9.70
N GLN A 264 -21.80 19.14 -9.98
CA GLN A 264 -22.57 18.63 -11.11
C GLN A 264 -21.88 18.97 -12.44
N ASP A 265 -21.37 20.19 -12.60
CA ASP A 265 -20.61 20.59 -13.81
C ASP A 265 -19.34 19.74 -13.98
N VAL A 266 -18.64 19.46 -12.87
CA VAL A 266 -17.45 18.60 -12.86
C VAL A 266 -17.80 17.16 -13.21
N ALA A 267 -18.85 16.62 -12.60
CA ALA A 267 -19.32 15.27 -12.85
C ALA A 267 -19.76 15.10 -14.31
N ASP A 268 -20.53 16.04 -14.84
CA ASP A 268 -21.00 16.04 -16.23
C ASP A 268 -19.84 16.15 -17.21
N ALA A 269 -18.85 17.01 -16.94
CA ALA A 269 -17.65 17.12 -17.79
C ALA A 269 -16.88 15.80 -17.87
N ILE A 270 -16.68 15.10 -16.74
CA ILE A 270 -16.01 13.79 -16.74
C ILE A 270 -16.88 12.76 -17.46
N ALA A 271 -18.17 12.67 -17.11
CA ALA A 271 -19.10 11.67 -17.65
C ALA A 271 -19.23 11.75 -19.17
N GLN A 272 -19.32 12.97 -19.71
CA GLN A 272 -19.61 13.20 -21.13
C GLN A 272 -18.36 13.38 -21.99
N HIS A 273 -17.23 13.81 -21.41
CA HIS A 273 -16.07 14.26 -22.18
C HIS A 273 -14.74 13.59 -21.82
N SER A 274 -14.70 12.73 -20.81
CA SER A 274 -13.53 11.89 -20.56
C SER A 274 -13.31 10.91 -21.71
N PRO A 275 -12.19 11.01 -22.46
CA PRO A 275 -11.99 10.19 -23.66
C PRO A 275 -12.04 8.69 -23.36
N GLY A 276 -12.87 7.97 -24.13
CA GLY A 276 -13.06 6.52 -24.03
C GLY A 276 -13.63 6.05 -22.69
N ILE A 277 -14.36 6.89 -21.96
CA ILE A 277 -14.88 6.55 -20.63
C ILE A 277 -15.79 5.32 -20.64
N ASP A 278 -16.67 5.19 -21.65
CA ASP A 278 -17.56 4.03 -21.80
C ASP A 278 -16.78 2.74 -22.01
N GLY A 279 -15.73 2.77 -22.84
CA GLY A 279 -14.86 1.61 -23.05
C GLY A 279 -14.01 1.27 -21.82
N ARG A 280 -13.62 2.28 -21.02
CA ARG A 280 -12.78 2.09 -19.82
C ARG A 280 -13.56 1.66 -18.58
N LYS A 281 -14.82 2.08 -18.44
CA LYS A 281 -15.62 1.92 -17.21
C LYS A 281 -16.94 1.19 -17.43
N GLY A 282 -17.48 1.16 -18.66
CA GLY A 282 -18.69 0.44 -19.01
C GLY A 282 -19.89 0.81 -18.13
N ALA A 283 -20.54 -0.19 -17.53
CA ALA A 283 -21.67 0.03 -16.63
C ALA A 283 -21.31 0.82 -15.33
N ALA A 284 -20.02 0.95 -15.00
CA ALA A 284 -19.55 1.61 -13.79
C ALA A 284 -19.20 3.11 -13.99
N VAL A 285 -19.59 3.73 -15.11
CA VAL A 285 -19.31 5.16 -15.37
C VAL A 285 -19.86 6.07 -14.28
N ALA A 286 -21.13 5.88 -13.87
CA ALA A 286 -21.76 6.73 -12.86
C ALA A 286 -21.05 6.67 -11.49
N ASP A 287 -20.71 5.46 -11.03
CA ASP A 287 -19.94 5.26 -9.79
C ASP A 287 -18.54 5.87 -9.91
N TYR A 288 -17.86 5.64 -11.04
CA TYR A 288 -16.53 6.18 -11.29
C TYR A 288 -16.51 7.72 -11.27
N VAL A 289 -17.46 8.36 -11.93
CA VAL A 289 -17.59 9.83 -11.99
C VAL A 289 -17.83 10.38 -10.59
N THR A 290 -18.81 9.82 -9.88
CA THR A 290 -19.16 10.22 -8.50
C THR A 290 -17.94 10.14 -7.58
N ARG A 291 -17.20 9.03 -7.64
CA ARG A 291 -15.99 8.83 -6.85
C ARG A 291 -14.85 9.76 -7.25
N THR A 292 -14.68 10.03 -8.54
CA THR A 292 -13.57 10.86 -9.03
C THR A 292 -13.81 12.34 -8.72
N ALA A 293 -14.99 12.86 -9.06
CA ALA A 293 -15.39 14.23 -8.71
C ALA A 293 -15.48 14.41 -7.19
N GLY A 294 -16.05 13.45 -6.45
CA GLY A 294 -16.21 13.54 -5.00
C GLY A 294 -14.88 13.58 -4.24
N LYS A 295 -13.91 12.73 -4.61
CA LYS A 295 -12.56 12.80 -4.04
C LYS A 295 -11.89 14.14 -4.32
N ALA A 296 -12.07 14.69 -5.53
CA ALA A 296 -11.48 15.98 -5.90
C ALA A 296 -12.11 17.15 -5.14
N GLU A 297 -13.43 17.12 -4.92
CA GLU A 297 -14.16 18.10 -4.13
C GLU A 297 -13.67 18.11 -2.67
N ILE A 298 -13.67 16.95 -2.02
CA ILE A 298 -13.23 16.82 -0.62
C ILE A 298 -11.76 17.21 -0.47
N TRP A 299 -10.91 16.78 -1.40
CA TRP A 299 -9.51 17.20 -1.39
C TRP A 299 -9.38 18.72 -1.53
N HIS A 300 -10.15 19.36 -2.41
CA HIS A 300 -10.14 20.81 -2.57
C HIS A 300 -10.50 21.54 -1.27
N GLU A 301 -11.53 21.07 -0.57
CA GLU A 301 -11.96 21.60 0.73
C GLU A 301 -10.91 21.40 1.83
N LEU A 302 -10.41 20.18 2.00
CA LEU A 302 -9.41 19.85 3.02
C LEU A 302 -8.10 20.61 2.79
N LYS A 303 -7.69 20.75 1.53
CA LYS A 303 -6.51 21.55 1.18
C LYS A 303 -6.70 23.02 1.52
N ALA A 304 -7.89 23.59 1.34
CA ALA A 304 -8.18 24.96 1.75
C ALA A 304 -8.09 25.17 3.28
N GLN A 305 -8.24 24.09 4.05
CA GLN A 305 -8.07 24.05 5.51
C GLN A 305 -6.63 23.74 5.95
N GLY A 306 -5.69 23.61 5.00
CA GLY A 306 -4.27 23.35 5.28
C GLY A 306 -3.90 21.87 5.43
N ALA A 307 -4.77 20.93 5.06
CA ALA A 307 -4.44 19.51 5.10
C ALA A 307 -3.38 19.12 4.07
N ASP A 308 -2.48 18.20 4.45
CA ASP A 308 -1.59 17.50 3.53
C ASP A 308 -2.35 16.35 2.85
N TYR A 309 -2.03 16.06 1.59
CA TYR A 309 -2.62 14.95 0.85
C TYR A 309 -2.29 13.61 1.50
N ALA A 310 -1.05 13.45 2.01
CA ALA A 310 -0.59 12.20 2.58
C ALA A 310 -1.42 11.74 3.79
N ASP A 311 -1.94 12.69 4.57
CA ASP A 311 -2.70 12.41 5.78
C ASP A 311 -4.16 12.01 5.49
N VAL A 312 -4.68 12.41 4.34
CA VAL A 312 -6.11 12.26 4.00
C VAL A 312 -6.37 11.29 2.85
N ALA A 313 -5.35 10.89 2.10
CA ALA A 313 -5.45 10.10 0.88
C ALA A 313 -6.29 8.82 1.06
N ASP A 314 -6.05 8.06 2.13
CA ASP A 314 -6.74 6.81 2.42
C ASP A 314 -8.23 7.01 2.79
N ALA A 315 -8.58 8.18 3.32
CA ALA A 315 -9.94 8.53 3.72
C ALA A 315 -10.76 9.21 2.61
N LEU A 316 -10.12 9.75 1.57
CA LEU A 316 -10.82 10.49 0.51
C LEU A 316 -11.92 9.66 -0.15
N LEU A 317 -11.72 8.36 -0.31
CA LEU A 317 -12.70 7.48 -0.94
C LEU A 317 -13.95 7.31 -0.07
N SER A 318 -13.77 6.96 1.21
CA SER A 318 -14.90 6.76 2.13
C SER A 318 -15.68 8.06 2.31
N LEU A 319 -14.97 9.18 2.50
CA LEU A 319 -15.60 10.49 2.62
C LEU A 319 -16.41 10.87 1.37
N ALA A 320 -15.90 10.54 0.17
CA ALA A 320 -16.60 10.80 -1.09
C ALA A 320 -17.87 9.95 -1.22
N GLN A 321 -17.83 8.69 -0.80
CA GLN A 321 -18.98 7.79 -0.83
C GLN A 321 -20.05 8.22 0.18
N ASP A 322 -19.64 8.55 1.41
CA ASP A 322 -20.55 9.03 2.46
C ASP A 322 -21.25 10.32 2.02
N ARG A 323 -20.52 11.25 1.40
CA ARG A 323 -21.11 12.49 0.88
C ARG A 323 -22.07 12.23 -0.28
N ALA A 324 -21.73 11.32 -1.19
CA ALA A 324 -22.60 11.00 -2.32
C ALA A 324 -23.95 10.40 -1.86
N GLN A 325 -23.95 9.59 -0.80
CA GLN A 325 -25.18 9.01 -0.23
C GLN A 325 -26.09 10.05 0.44
N ASN A 326 -25.51 11.16 0.92
CA ASN A 326 -26.20 12.22 1.65
C ASN A 326 -26.40 13.50 0.82
N ARG A 327 -26.07 13.47 -0.47
CA ARG A 327 -26.22 14.60 -1.38
C ARG A 327 -27.70 14.70 -1.78
N PRO A 328 -28.38 15.83 -1.52
CA PRO A 328 -29.81 15.98 -1.73
C PRO A 328 -30.23 15.94 -3.21
#